data_AF-A0A9R1IUM6-F1
#
_entry.id   AF-A0A9R1IUM6-F1
#
_cell.length_a   1.000
_cell.length_b   1.000
_cell.length_c   1.000
_cell.angle_alpha   90.00
_cell.angle_beta   90.00
_cell.angle_gamma   90.00
#
_symmetry.space_group_name_H-M   'P 1'
#
loop_
_entity.id
_entity.type
_entity.pdbx_description
1 polymer ?
#
loop_
_entity_poly.entity_id
_entity_poly.type
_entity_poly.pdbx_seq_one_letter_code
_entity_poly.pdbx_strand_id
1 'polypeptide(L)'
;MVSYSILLHRYATEGCFADMINLFNFMASNGITPNRQIFNILVDAYTKRGMVDEAMLIFTEMQGQGVSPDVVPYAIVIAAFCRTGRMDDAMDKVNQMIGKGVQSNTVVYHFLIQGFCTHGDLGKVKELVFEMTNKGIPPPNFVFFSSIISSL
;
A
#
# COMPACT_ATOMS: atom_id res chain seq x y z
N MET A 1 -0.94 -22.70 -9.10
CA MET A 1 -0.75 -21.47 -8.28
C MET A 1 0.59 -20.80 -8.59
N VAL A 2 1.73 -21.50 -8.49
CA VAL A 2 3.08 -20.95 -8.80
C VAL A 2 3.23 -20.46 -10.26
N SER A 3 2.57 -21.11 -11.22
CA SER A 3 2.58 -20.69 -12.64
C SER A 3 1.90 -19.33 -12.87
N TYR A 4 0.72 -19.11 -12.26
CA TYR A 4 -0.05 -17.88 -12.42
C TYR A 4 0.63 -16.68 -11.78
N SER A 5 1.19 -16.83 -10.57
CA SER A 5 1.89 -15.72 -9.90
C SER A 5 3.11 -15.23 -10.69
N ILE A 6 3.87 -16.16 -11.30
CA ILE A 6 5.04 -15.79 -12.13
C ILE A 6 4.59 -15.05 -13.39
N LEU A 7 3.59 -15.56 -14.09
CA LEU A 7 3.09 -14.93 -15.32
C LEU A 7 2.44 -13.57 -15.05
N LEU A 8 1.65 -13.46 -13.98
CA LEU A 8 1.07 -12.19 -13.54
C LEU A 8 2.15 -11.17 -13.18
N HIS A 9 3.17 -11.59 -12.43
CA HIS A 9 4.30 -10.71 -12.10
C HIS A 9 5.03 -10.26 -13.37
N ARG A 10 5.25 -11.17 -14.33
CA ARG A 10 5.87 -10.84 -15.62
C ARG A 10 5.05 -9.80 -16.39
N TYR A 11 3.75 -10.02 -16.57
CA TYR A 11 2.88 -9.04 -17.24
C TYR A 11 2.82 -7.70 -16.50
N ALA A 12 2.81 -7.72 -15.16
CA ALA A 12 2.89 -6.51 -14.33
C ALA A 12 4.19 -5.73 -14.58
N THR A 13 5.35 -6.42 -14.62
CA THR A 13 6.64 -5.78 -14.89
C THR A 13 6.76 -5.23 -16.30
N GLU A 14 6.19 -5.92 -17.30
CA GLU A 14 6.15 -5.48 -18.69
C GLU A 14 5.13 -4.34 -18.91
N GLY A 15 4.17 -4.18 -18.00
CA GLY A 15 3.08 -3.21 -18.13
C GLY A 15 1.92 -3.66 -19.02
N CYS A 16 1.84 -4.95 -19.32
CA CYS A 16 0.77 -5.53 -20.13
C CYS A 16 -0.48 -5.78 -19.27
N PHE A 17 -1.15 -4.70 -18.85
CA PHE A 17 -2.31 -4.78 -17.92
C PHE A 17 -3.49 -5.57 -18.51
N ALA A 18 -3.72 -5.49 -19.82
CA ALA A 18 -4.77 -6.26 -20.48
C ALA A 18 -4.51 -7.77 -20.33
N ASP A 19 -3.29 -8.23 -20.60
CA ASP A 19 -2.91 -9.64 -20.46
C ASP A 19 -2.91 -10.10 -19.01
N MET A 20 -2.44 -9.23 -18.10
CA MET A 20 -2.48 -9.47 -16.65
C MET A 20 -3.92 -9.71 -16.17
N ILE A 21 -4.87 -8.89 -16.60
CA ILE A 21 -6.28 -9.00 -16.21
C ILE A 21 -6.96 -10.18 -16.90
N ASN A 22 -6.66 -10.43 -18.17
CA ASN A 22 -7.14 -11.62 -18.87
C ASN A 22 -6.68 -12.90 -18.15
N LEU A 23 -5.43 -12.96 -17.72
CA LEU A 23 -4.90 -14.11 -16.97
C LEU A 23 -5.57 -14.26 -15.59
N PHE A 24 -5.79 -13.15 -14.88
CA PHE A 24 -6.49 -13.15 -13.59
C PHE A 24 -7.94 -13.65 -13.73
N ASN A 25 -8.69 -13.14 -14.71
CA ASN A 25 -10.06 -13.57 -14.99
C ASN A 25 -10.11 -15.02 -15.48
N PHE A 26 -9.17 -15.42 -16.33
CA PHE A 26 -9.05 -16.79 -16.80
C PHE A 26 -8.86 -17.75 -15.62
N MET A 27 -7.98 -17.43 -14.68
CA MET A 27 -7.79 -18.23 -13.47
C MET A 27 -9.09 -18.40 -12.68
N ALA A 28 -9.84 -17.32 -12.45
CA ALA A 28 -11.13 -17.36 -11.76
C ALA A 28 -12.17 -18.20 -12.52
N SER A 29 -12.25 -18.06 -13.85
CA SER A 29 -13.17 -18.84 -14.70
C SER A 29 -12.88 -20.34 -14.71
N ASN A 30 -11.65 -20.74 -14.42
CA ASN A 30 -11.24 -22.14 -14.27
C ASN A 30 -11.42 -22.66 -12.82
N GLY A 31 -12.13 -21.93 -11.96
CA GLY A 31 -12.40 -22.32 -10.57
C GLY A 31 -11.17 -22.23 -9.66
N ILE A 32 -10.11 -21.55 -10.08
CA ILE A 32 -8.91 -21.35 -9.26
C ILE A 32 -9.07 -20.05 -8.49
N THR A 33 -9.20 -20.15 -7.17
CA THR A 33 -9.33 -18.97 -6.30
C THR A 33 -7.99 -18.22 -6.21
N PRO A 34 -7.96 -16.91 -6.52
CA PRO A 34 -6.78 -16.08 -6.29
C PRO A 34 -6.39 -16.05 -4.82
N ASN A 35 -5.10 -16.20 -4.55
CA ASN A 35 -4.56 -16.08 -3.20
C ASN A 35 -4.06 -14.65 -2.94
N ARG A 36 -3.63 -14.37 -1.71
CA ARG A 36 -3.08 -13.06 -1.31
C ARG A 36 -1.93 -12.58 -2.21
N GLN A 37 -1.03 -13.48 -2.59
CA GLN A 37 0.13 -13.12 -3.42
C GLN A 37 -0.30 -12.57 -4.78
N ILE A 38 -1.32 -13.18 -5.40
CA ILE A 38 -1.87 -12.74 -6.68
C ILE A 38 -2.48 -11.33 -6.56
N PHE A 39 -3.27 -11.08 -5.53
CA PHE A 39 -3.81 -9.75 -5.27
C PHE A 39 -2.71 -8.72 -5.03
N ASN A 40 -1.68 -9.05 -4.25
CA ASN A 40 -0.56 -8.15 -4.02
C ASN A 40 0.15 -7.75 -5.32
N ILE A 41 0.35 -8.69 -6.26
CA ILE A 41 0.93 -8.40 -7.58
C ILE A 41 0.07 -7.40 -8.35
N LEU A 42 -1.25 -7.61 -8.40
CA LEU A 42 -2.18 -6.75 -9.13
C LEU A 42 -2.22 -5.33 -8.52
N VAL A 43 -2.34 -5.22 -7.19
CA VAL A 43 -2.35 -3.94 -6.48
C VAL A 43 -1.04 -3.19 -6.69
N ASP A 44 0.10 -3.87 -6.56
CA ASP A 44 1.44 -3.29 -6.80
C ASP A 44 1.58 -2.80 -8.26
N ALA A 45 1.12 -3.59 -9.23
CA ALA A 45 1.18 -3.22 -10.64
C ALA A 45 0.44 -1.91 -10.94
N TYR A 46 -0.82 -1.81 -10.48
CA TYR A 46 -1.64 -0.61 -10.69
C TYR A 46 -1.09 0.61 -9.96
N THR A 47 -0.69 0.46 -8.69
CA THR A 47 -0.12 1.58 -7.91
C THR A 47 1.22 2.07 -8.46
N LYS A 48 2.04 1.22 -9.09
CA LYS A 48 3.28 1.62 -9.77
C LYS A 48 3.03 2.44 -11.03
N ARG A 49 1.86 2.32 -11.66
CA ARG A 49 1.43 3.14 -12.80
C ARG A 49 0.66 4.40 -12.41
N GLY A 50 0.46 4.65 -11.12
CA GLY A 50 -0.37 5.77 -10.64
C GLY A 50 -1.87 5.53 -10.80
N MET A 51 -2.28 4.31 -11.16
CA MET A 51 -3.68 3.89 -11.32
C MET A 51 -4.25 3.49 -9.95
N VAL A 52 -4.37 4.46 -9.05
CA VAL A 52 -4.68 4.22 -7.64
C VAL A 52 -6.12 3.74 -7.44
N ASP A 53 -7.05 4.21 -8.26
CA ASP A 53 -8.45 3.80 -8.18
C ASP A 53 -8.64 2.34 -8.62
N GLU A 54 -7.94 1.90 -9.67
CA GLU A 54 -7.91 0.51 -10.09
C GLU A 54 -7.26 -0.39 -9.05
N ALA A 55 -6.16 0.06 -8.42
CA ALA A 55 -5.56 -0.66 -7.30
C ALA A 55 -6.55 -0.82 -6.13
N MET A 56 -7.38 0.19 -5.86
CA MET A 56 -8.41 0.15 -4.83
C MET A 56 -9.57 -0.80 -5.17
N LEU A 57 -9.95 -0.91 -6.44
CA LEU A 57 -10.91 -1.91 -6.90
C LEU A 57 -10.39 -3.32 -6.65
N ILE A 58 -9.12 -3.61 -7.00
CA ILE A 58 -8.48 -4.91 -6.73
C ILE A 58 -8.37 -5.17 -5.23
N PHE A 59 -8.01 -4.17 -4.43
CA PHE A 59 -7.94 -4.30 -2.96
C PHE A 59 -9.31 -4.62 -2.35
N THR A 60 -10.38 -4.05 -2.90
CA THR A 60 -11.75 -4.31 -2.46
C THR A 60 -12.20 -5.70 -2.88
N GLU A 61 -11.90 -6.12 -4.12
CA GLU A 61 -12.17 -7.46 -4.62
C GLU A 61 -11.48 -8.54 -3.76
N MET A 62 -10.23 -8.29 -3.37
CA MET A 62 -9.48 -9.16 -2.44
C MET A 62 -10.28 -9.42 -1.16
N GLN A 63 -10.85 -8.38 -0.56
CA GLN A 63 -11.68 -8.51 0.65
C GLN A 63 -13.02 -9.19 0.36
N GLY A 64 -13.65 -8.88 -0.77
CA GLY A 64 -14.92 -9.49 -1.21
C GLY A 64 -14.81 -10.99 -1.43
N GLN A 65 -13.64 -11.48 -1.86
CA GLN A 65 -13.34 -12.91 -1.99
C GLN A 65 -12.87 -13.56 -0.68
N GLY A 66 -12.98 -12.87 0.46
CA GLY A 66 -12.59 -13.39 1.77
C GLY A 66 -11.08 -13.49 2.00
N VAL A 67 -10.26 -12.94 1.10
CA VAL A 67 -8.80 -12.91 1.26
C VAL A 67 -8.43 -11.71 2.13
N SER A 68 -8.12 -11.95 3.41
CA SER A 68 -7.76 -10.85 4.32
C SER A 68 -6.43 -10.18 3.91
N PRO A 69 -6.41 -8.85 3.69
CA PRO A 69 -5.19 -8.09 3.49
C PRO A 69 -4.30 -8.14 4.73
N ASP A 70 -2.99 -8.32 4.51
CA ASP A 70 -1.97 -8.13 5.55
C ASP A 70 -1.27 -6.77 5.37
N VAL A 71 -0.16 -6.56 6.06
CA VAL A 71 0.61 -5.30 6.01
C VAL A 71 0.98 -4.89 4.58
N VAL A 72 1.28 -5.84 3.68
CA VAL A 72 1.81 -5.54 2.34
C VAL A 72 0.80 -4.78 1.46
N PRO A 73 -0.40 -5.30 1.17
CA PRO A 73 -1.38 -4.59 0.35
C PRO A 73 -1.84 -3.27 0.97
N TYR A 74 -1.89 -3.16 2.31
CA TYR A 74 -2.14 -1.87 2.98
C TYR A 74 -1.02 -0.86 2.70
N ALA A 75 0.24 -1.26 2.90
CA ALA A 75 1.39 -0.39 2.68
C ALA A 75 1.48 0.09 1.22
N ILE A 76 1.20 -0.79 0.25
CA ILE A 76 1.20 -0.45 -1.18
C ILE A 76 0.15 0.63 -1.49
N VAL A 77 -1.09 0.46 -1.03
CA VAL A 77 -2.18 1.42 -1.26
C VAL A 77 -1.93 2.74 -0.54
N ILE A 78 -1.47 2.72 0.71
CA ILE A 78 -1.11 3.92 1.49
C ILE A 78 -0.02 4.70 0.77
N ALA A 79 1.04 4.02 0.31
CA ALA A 79 2.10 4.65 -0.47
C ALA A 79 1.59 5.30 -1.76
N ALA A 80 0.61 4.68 -2.41
CA ALA A 80 0.00 5.20 -3.63
C ALA A 80 -0.82 6.47 -3.37
N PHE A 81 -1.61 6.49 -2.29
CA PHE A 81 -2.33 7.68 -1.85
C PHE A 81 -1.37 8.82 -1.48
N CYS A 82 -0.32 8.55 -0.71
CA CYS A 82 0.69 9.55 -0.36
C CYS A 82 1.37 10.15 -1.60
N ARG A 83 1.73 9.32 -2.59
CA ARG A 83 2.36 9.79 -3.83
C ARG A 83 1.43 10.61 -4.73
N THR A 84 0.12 10.43 -4.60
CA THR A 84 -0.90 11.15 -5.37
C THR A 84 -1.51 12.33 -4.60
N GLY A 85 -1.01 12.62 -3.39
CA GLY A 85 -1.50 13.71 -2.55
C GLY A 85 -2.86 13.47 -1.90
N ARG A 86 -3.39 12.25 -1.98
CA ARG A 86 -4.66 11.84 -1.39
C ARG A 86 -4.46 11.48 0.09
N MET A 87 -4.00 12.45 0.88
CA MET A 87 -3.53 12.21 2.25
C MET A 87 -4.67 11.76 3.20
N ASP A 88 -5.88 12.25 3.01
CA ASP A 88 -7.05 11.82 3.78
C ASP A 88 -7.36 10.33 3.54
N ASP A 89 -7.36 9.90 2.26
CA ASP A 89 -7.53 8.49 1.90
C ASP A 89 -6.41 7.60 2.48
N ALA A 90 -5.17 8.11 2.53
CA ALA A 90 -4.05 7.41 3.16
C ALA A 90 -4.30 7.19 4.65
N MET A 91 -4.76 8.21 5.37
CA MET A 91 -5.07 8.13 6.80
C MET A 91 -6.27 7.22 7.08
N ASP A 92 -7.32 7.30 6.28
CA ASP A 92 -8.47 6.38 6.39
C ASP A 92 -8.06 4.93 6.17
N LYS A 93 -7.11 4.69 5.24
CA LYS A 93 -6.57 3.36 5.00
C LYS A 93 -5.76 2.83 6.19
N VAL A 94 -5.02 3.69 6.89
CA VAL A 94 -4.30 3.37 8.14
C VAL A 94 -5.29 3.05 9.26
N ASN A 95 -6.34 3.86 9.41
CA ASN A 95 -7.39 3.62 10.40
C ASN A 95 -8.09 2.27 10.15
N GLN A 96 -8.38 1.95 8.88
CA GLN A 96 -8.92 0.65 8.49
C GLN A 96 -7.96 -0.50 8.82
N MET A 97 -6.66 -0.33 8.54
CA MET A 97 -5.62 -1.31 8.85
C MET A 97 -5.59 -1.64 10.35
N ILE A 98 -5.57 -0.61 11.20
CA ILE A 98 -5.57 -0.74 12.67
C ILE A 98 -6.88 -1.35 13.17
N GLY A 99 -8.03 -0.89 12.65
CA GLY A 99 -9.35 -1.41 13.02
C GLY A 99 -9.54 -2.90 12.69
N LYS A 100 -8.80 -3.42 11.69
CA LYS A 100 -8.75 -4.86 11.37
C LYS A 100 -7.66 -5.62 12.13
N GLY A 101 -6.98 -4.99 13.09
CA GLY A 101 -5.92 -5.61 13.90
C GLY A 101 -4.59 -5.78 13.17
N VAL A 102 -4.42 -5.17 12.00
CA VAL A 102 -3.14 -5.20 11.26
C VAL A 102 -2.27 -4.06 11.78
N GLN A 103 -1.10 -4.38 12.35
CA GLN A 103 -0.23 -3.37 12.94
C GLN A 103 0.52 -2.56 11.87
N SER A 104 0.41 -1.23 11.96
CA SER A 104 1.26 -0.30 11.21
C SER A 104 2.73 -0.51 11.56
N ASN A 105 3.61 -0.53 10.57
CA ASN A 105 5.06 -0.68 10.76
C ASN A 105 5.82 0.57 10.28
N THR A 106 7.15 0.54 10.41
CA THR A 106 8.06 1.61 9.95
C THR A 106 7.81 2.03 8.50
N VAL A 107 7.43 1.10 7.62
CA VAL A 107 7.18 1.39 6.20
C VAL A 107 5.93 2.25 6.01
N VAL A 108 4.86 1.97 6.74
CA VAL A 108 3.63 2.79 6.69
C VAL A 108 3.91 4.22 7.18
N TYR A 109 4.57 4.37 8.33
CA TYR A 109 4.95 5.68 8.85
C TYR A 109 5.89 6.43 7.90
N HIS A 110 6.85 5.74 7.27
CA HIS A 110 7.72 6.33 6.26
C HIS A 110 6.92 7.00 5.13
N PHE A 111 5.95 6.28 4.55
CA PHE A 111 5.16 6.83 3.45
C PHE A 111 4.26 7.99 3.88
N LEU A 112 3.65 7.93 5.07
CA LEU A 112 2.83 9.03 5.58
C LEU A 112 3.67 10.28 5.84
N ILE A 113 4.78 10.12 6.55
CA ILE A 113 5.68 11.22 6.90
C ILE A 113 6.27 11.85 5.62
N GLN A 114 6.72 11.04 4.68
CA GLN A 114 7.19 11.53 3.38
C GLN A 114 6.06 12.26 2.64
N GLY A 115 4.87 11.66 2.57
CA GLY A 115 3.69 12.24 1.94
C GLY A 115 3.34 13.61 2.52
N PHE A 116 3.08 13.71 3.82
CA PHE A 116 2.75 14.98 4.48
C PHE A 116 3.89 16.01 4.36
N CYS A 117 5.14 15.59 4.43
CA CYS A 117 6.28 16.49 4.21
C CYS A 117 6.29 17.06 2.79
N THR A 118 6.07 16.22 1.76
CA THR A 118 6.02 16.68 0.36
C THR A 118 4.83 17.58 0.07
N HIS A 119 3.74 17.46 0.82
CA HIS A 119 2.54 18.29 0.68
C HIS A 119 2.49 19.48 1.67
N GLY A 120 3.57 19.70 2.45
CA GLY A 120 3.75 20.89 3.28
C GLY A 120 3.08 20.85 4.66
N ASP A 121 2.48 19.74 5.07
CA ASP A 121 1.84 19.63 6.39
C ASP A 121 2.84 19.15 7.45
N LEU A 122 3.70 20.08 7.88
CA LEU A 122 4.68 19.82 8.93
C LEU A 122 4.05 19.56 10.30
N GLY A 123 2.82 20.01 10.53
CA GLY A 123 2.08 19.72 11.76
C GLY A 123 1.78 18.24 11.88
N LYS A 124 1.23 17.65 10.81
CA LYS A 124 0.92 16.23 10.77
C LYS A 124 2.17 15.36 10.76
N VAL A 125 3.24 15.79 10.10
CA VAL A 125 4.54 15.12 10.18
C VAL A 125 5.00 14.99 11.64
N LYS A 126 4.95 16.07 12.44
CA LYS A 126 5.35 16.04 13.86
C LYS A 126 4.50 15.06 14.68
N GLU A 127 3.18 15.08 14.49
CA GLU A 127 2.25 14.17 15.15
C GLU A 127 2.61 12.70 14.88
N LEU A 128 2.83 12.36 13.60
CA LEU A 128 3.16 10.99 13.18
C LEU A 128 4.52 10.53 13.72
N VAL A 129 5.53 11.41 13.78
CA VAL A 129 6.84 11.09 14.37
C VAL A 129 6.69 10.78 15.86
N PHE A 130 5.92 11.58 16.59
CA PHE A 130 5.69 11.40 18.02
C PHE A 130 4.92 10.10 18.29
N GLU A 131 3.86 9.84 17.52
CA GLU A 131 3.09 8.60 17.60
C GLU A 131 3.98 7.37 17.37
N MET A 132 4.81 7.39 16.33
CA MET A 132 5.71 6.29 15.99
C MET A 132 6.73 6.02 17.09
N THR A 133 7.27 7.09 17.70
CA THR A 133 8.24 7.00 18.81
C THR A 133 7.58 6.43 20.07
N ASN A 134 6.37 6.88 20.41
CA ASN A 134 5.60 6.35 21.54
C ASN A 134 5.25 4.86 21.38
N LYS A 135 5.07 4.41 20.13
CA LYS A 135 4.86 2.98 19.81
C LYS A 135 6.16 2.17 19.78
N GLY A 136 7.33 2.79 20.01
CA GLY A 136 8.63 2.12 19.96
C GLY A 136 9.04 1.69 18.54
N ILE A 137 8.42 2.27 17.51
CA ILE A 137 8.73 1.94 16.12
C ILE A 137 9.94 2.80 15.68
N PRO A 138 11.01 2.20 15.14
CA PRO A 138 12.21 2.94 14.79
C PRO A 138 11.99 3.82 13.56
N PRO A 139 12.57 5.03 13.51
CA PRO A 139 12.43 5.91 12.36
C PRO A 139 13.15 5.37 11.13
N PRO A 140 12.53 5.47 9.94
CA PRO A 140 13.12 4.98 8.70
C PRO A 140 14.42 5.71 8.32
N ASN A 141 14.62 6.97 8.73
CA ASN A 141 15.88 7.70 8.50
C ASN A 141 16.18 8.72 9.62
N PHE A 142 17.17 8.44 10.47
CA PHE A 142 17.53 9.30 11.60
C PHE A 142 17.83 10.75 11.21
N VAL A 143 18.46 11.00 10.06
CA VAL A 143 18.87 12.36 9.63
C VAL A 143 17.67 13.21 9.20
N PHE A 144 16.72 12.62 8.48
CA PHE A 144 15.48 13.30 8.11
C PHE A 144 14.64 13.63 9.36
N PHE A 145 14.61 12.70 10.32
CA PHE A 145 13.89 12.88 11.57
C PHE A 145 14.56 13.90 12.50
N SER A 146 15.88 13.87 12.64
CA SER A 146 16.61 14.83 13.45
C SER A 146 16.49 16.24 12.88
N SER A 147 16.45 16.39 11.55
CA SER A 147 16.21 17.69 10.88
C SER A 147 14.79 18.23 11.11
N ILE A 148 13.77 17.37 11.15
CA ILE A 148 12.39 17.81 11.46
C ILE A 148 12.28 18.21 12.93
N ILE A 149 12.88 17.40 13.82
CA ILE A 149 12.86 17.65 15.28
C ILE A 149 13.68 18.91 15.63
N SER A 150 14.81 19.16 14.97
CA SER A 150 15.67 20.33 15.20
C SER A 150 15.16 21.61 14.53
N SER A 151 14.16 21.52 13.65
CA SER A 151 13.45 22.67 13.08
C SER A 151 12.28 23.16 13.94
N LEU A 152 12.15 22.66 15.18
CA LEU A 152 11.36 23.27 16.27
C LEU A 152 12.13 24.40 16.94
#